data_AF-A0A1I4CFI4-F1
#
_entry.id   AF-A0A1I4CFI4-F1
#
_cell.length_a   1.000
_cell.length_b   1.000
_cell.length_c   1.000
_cell.angle_alpha   90.00
_cell.angle_beta   90.00
_cell.angle_gamma   90.00
#
_symmetry.space_group_name_H-M   'P 1'
#
loop_
_entity.id
_entity.type
_entity.pdbx_description
1 polymer ?
#
loop_
_entity_poly.entity_id
_entity_poly.type
_entity_poly.pdbx_seq_one_letter_code
_entity_poly.pdbx_strand_id
1 'polypeptide(L)'
;MSAQPSSIEQVEIFAEAMTGVWEAIVAELRGTVPDVREVARQLAHHGWCDLFIGLVQVTVKFNTALDKIPERGKQLVKDAIRKSSMQKYRSVVTDVVIDIMVDKVWAAFKGAAVAQVPLLSLLTGDDAIRSLRILAVFSCPAPEGHDEVREHALKPLADDPRGILAAQTRELLAKLFKEWTVEAVT
;
A
#
# COMPACT_ATOMS: atom_id res chain seq x y z
N MET A 1 23.24 18.21 -8.94
CA MET A 1 21.77 18.13 -8.78
C MET A 1 21.38 16.73 -9.24
N SER A 2 21.01 15.83 -8.34
CA SER A 2 20.40 14.56 -8.74
C SER A 2 19.00 14.86 -9.26
N ALA A 3 18.67 14.35 -10.45
CA ALA A 3 17.32 14.44 -10.98
C ALA A 3 16.34 13.72 -10.04
N GLN A 4 15.13 14.24 -9.86
CA GLN A 4 14.08 13.49 -9.17
C GLN A 4 13.76 12.21 -9.93
N PRO A 5 13.54 11.07 -9.25
CA PRO A 5 13.17 9.83 -9.92
C PRO A 5 11.85 10.00 -10.70
N SER A 6 11.76 9.41 -11.87
CA SER A 6 10.52 9.29 -12.66
C SER A 6 9.47 8.48 -11.92
N SER A 7 8.18 8.64 -12.25
CA SER A 7 7.10 7.91 -11.56
C SER A 7 7.25 6.39 -11.60
N ILE A 8 7.87 5.82 -12.64
CA ILE A 8 8.17 4.39 -12.71
C ILE A 8 9.23 4.01 -11.69
N GLU A 9 10.36 4.73 -11.67
CA GLU A 9 11.42 4.50 -10.68
C GLU A 9 10.87 4.63 -9.26
N GLN A 10 10.02 5.63 -8.99
CA GLN A 10 9.40 5.79 -7.67
C GLN A 10 8.56 4.56 -7.25
N VAL A 11 7.81 3.96 -8.18
CA VAL A 11 7.02 2.75 -7.92
C VAL A 11 7.94 1.55 -7.68
N GLU A 12 9.00 1.39 -8.49
CA GLU A 12 9.98 0.31 -8.37
C GLU A 12 10.71 0.37 -7.03
N ILE A 13 11.09 1.56 -6.58
CA ILE A 13 11.72 1.77 -5.26
C ILE A 13 10.86 1.25 -4.12
N PHE A 14 9.56 1.54 -4.15
CA PHE A 14 8.64 1.00 -3.14
C PHE A 14 8.45 -0.50 -3.28
N ALA A 15 8.37 -1.03 -4.50
CA ALA A 15 8.26 -2.47 -4.72
C ALA A 15 9.49 -3.23 -4.20
N GLU A 16 10.69 -2.71 -4.45
CA GLU A 16 11.96 -3.26 -3.94
C GLU A 16 12.04 -3.22 -2.42
N ALA A 17 11.69 -2.09 -1.80
CA ALA A 17 11.68 -1.97 -0.34
C ALA A 17 10.76 -3.00 0.33
N MET A 18 9.66 -3.34 -0.34
CA MET A 18 8.64 -4.26 0.17
C MET A 18 8.96 -5.73 -0.11
N THR A 19 9.54 -6.02 -1.26
CA THR A 19 9.99 -7.38 -1.59
C THR A 19 11.28 -7.74 -0.85
N GLY A 20 12.15 -6.77 -0.55
CA GLY A 20 13.39 -6.96 0.19
C GLY A 20 13.18 -7.43 1.64
N VAL A 21 12.02 -7.16 2.25
CA VAL A 21 11.68 -7.66 3.60
C VAL A 21 11.00 -9.04 3.60
N TRP A 22 10.65 -9.57 2.43
CA TRP A 22 9.83 -10.78 2.35
C TRP A 22 10.47 -12.00 2.99
N GLU A 23 11.76 -12.25 2.73
CA GLU A 23 12.48 -13.37 3.33
C GLU A 23 12.53 -13.28 4.86
N ALA A 24 12.67 -12.07 5.42
CA ALA A 24 12.64 -11.85 6.86
C ALA A 24 11.25 -12.10 7.46
N ILE A 25 10.18 -11.70 6.76
CA ILE A 25 8.79 -11.99 7.14
C ILE A 25 8.57 -13.52 7.15
N VAL A 26 8.95 -14.19 6.06
CA VAL A 26 8.79 -15.65 5.92
C VAL A 26 9.58 -16.40 6.99
N ALA A 27 10.81 -15.97 7.30
CA ALA A 27 11.63 -16.58 8.34
C ALA A 27 10.97 -16.51 9.73
N GLU A 28 10.41 -15.35 10.10
CA GLU A 28 9.72 -15.18 11.38
C GLU A 28 8.39 -15.96 11.43
N LEU A 29 7.65 -15.99 10.32
CA LEU A 29 6.43 -16.77 10.22
C LEU A 29 6.69 -18.28 10.41
N ARG A 30 7.81 -18.84 9.91
CA ARG A 30 8.15 -20.26 10.10
C ARG A 30 8.25 -20.68 11.57
N GLY A 31 8.64 -19.76 12.45
CA GLY A 31 8.68 -20.01 13.90
C GLY A 31 7.37 -19.75 14.63
N THR A 32 6.36 -19.20 13.95
CA THR A 32 5.19 -18.58 14.59
C THR A 32 3.87 -19.20 14.17
N VAL A 33 3.73 -19.59 12.90
CA VAL A 33 2.47 -20.12 12.34
C VAL A 33 2.64 -21.55 11.86
N PRO A 34 1.58 -22.38 11.89
CA PRO A 34 1.67 -23.78 11.48
C PRO A 34 1.87 -23.97 9.97
N ASP A 35 1.37 -23.04 9.13
CA ASP A 35 1.49 -23.12 7.67
C ASP A 35 1.82 -21.76 7.05
N VAL A 36 3.12 -21.55 6.81
CA VAL A 36 3.64 -20.32 6.18
C VAL A 36 3.23 -20.20 4.71
N ARG A 37 3.05 -21.32 4.00
CA ARG A 37 2.67 -21.28 2.59
C ARG A 37 1.26 -20.75 2.43
N GLU A 38 0.36 -21.21 3.30
CA GLU A 38 -1.02 -20.73 3.33
C GLU A 38 -1.10 -19.26 3.75
N VAL A 39 -0.29 -18.82 4.72
CA VAL A 39 -0.17 -17.39 5.06
C VAL A 39 0.31 -16.58 3.86
N ALA A 40 1.37 -17.00 3.17
CA ALA A 40 1.88 -16.31 1.99
C ALA A 40 0.82 -16.21 0.88
N ARG A 41 0.07 -17.28 0.64
CA ARG A 41 -1.03 -17.31 -0.32
C ARG A 41 -2.13 -16.32 0.05
N GLN A 42 -2.53 -16.25 1.32
CA GLN A 42 -3.56 -15.31 1.77
C GLN A 42 -3.07 -13.85 1.81
N LEU A 43 -1.77 -13.61 2.06
CA LEU A 43 -1.18 -12.27 1.94
C LEU A 43 -1.16 -11.79 0.48
N ALA A 44 -0.89 -12.68 -0.48
CA ALA A 44 -1.06 -12.39 -1.90
C ALA A 44 -2.54 -12.13 -2.28
N HIS A 45 -3.47 -12.69 -1.51
CA HIS A 45 -4.91 -12.51 -1.68
C HIS A 45 -5.45 -11.35 -0.83
N HIS A 46 -5.03 -10.11 -1.16
CA HIS A 46 -5.39 -8.81 -0.56
C HIS A 46 -4.54 -8.26 0.60
N GLY A 47 -3.68 -9.06 1.25
CA GLY A 47 -2.85 -8.57 2.36
C GLY A 47 -1.89 -7.43 1.97
N TRP A 48 -1.29 -7.50 0.78
CA TRP A 48 -0.39 -6.45 0.29
C TRP A 48 -1.12 -5.15 -0.06
N CYS A 49 -2.25 -5.21 -0.75
CA CYS A 49 -3.01 -4.00 -1.05
C CYS A 49 -3.57 -3.35 0.23
N ASP A 50 -3.98 -4.13 1.25
CA ASP A 50 -4.35 -3.59 2.56
C ASP A 50 -3.20 -2.84 3.23
N LEU A 51 -1.99 -3.42 3.20
CA LEU A 51 -0.79 -2.77 3.71
C LEU A 51 -0.50 -1.45 2.99
N PHE A 52 -0.54 -1.44 1.66
CA PHE A 52 -0.29 -0.23 0.87
C PHE A 52 -1.33 0.86 1.15
N ILE A 53 -2.60 0.51 1.26
CA ILE A 53 -3.65 1.46 1.62
C ILE A 53 -3.46 1.97 3.05
N GLY A 54 -3.12 1.10 4.01
CA GLY A 54 -2.79 1.53 5.37
C GLY A 54 -1.67 2.57 5.39
N LEU A 55 -0.61 2.35 4.59
CA LEU A 55 0.50 3.29 4.42
C LEU A 55 0.08 4.61 3.76
N VAL A 56 -0.79 4.57 2.74
CA VAL A 56 -1.38 5.76 2.13
C VAL A 56 -2.13 6.57 3.18
N GLN A 57 -3.02 5.94 3.94
CA GLN A 57 -3.86 6.63 4.92
C GLN A 57 -3.03 7.31 6.01
N VAL A 58 -1.98 6.67 6.53
CA VAL A 58 -1.12 7.30 7.53
C VAL A 58 -0.28 8.42 6.94
N THR A 59 0.23 8.27 5.72
CA THR A 59 1.01 9.32 5.06
C THR A 59 0.15 10.56 4.81
N VAL A 60 -1.10 10.38 4.35
CA VAL A 60 -2.09 11.46 4.21
C VAL A 60 -2.41 12.09 5.56
N LYS A 61 -2.69 11.27 6.59
CA LYS A 61 -3.09 11.75 7.92
C LYS A 61 -2.01 12.58 8.61
N PHE A 62 -0.76 12.16 8.51
CA PHE A 62 0.37 12.85 9.13
C PHE A 62 0.98 13.93 8.24
N ASN A 63 0.65 13.92 6.95
CA ASN A 63 1.18 14.84 5.95
C ASN A 63 2.71 14.97 6.02
N THR A 64 3.39 13.84 6.12
CA THR A 64 4.86 13.77 6.25
C THR A 64 5.39 12.49 5.61
N ALA A 65 6.70 12.45 5.38
CA ALA A 65 7.35 11.26 4.83
C ALA A 65 7.22 10.06 5.78
N LEU A 66 7.14 8.84 5.22
CA LEU A 66 6.91 7.60 5.98
C LEU A 66 7.91 7.40 7.14
N ASP A 67 9.18 7.73 6.90
CA ASP A 67 10.27 7.63 7.90
C ASP A 67 10.09 8.59 9.08
N LYS A 68 9.31 9.67 8.91
CA LYS A 68 9.01 10.67 9.94
C LYS A 68 7.70 10.42 10.66
N ILE A 69 6.90 9.45 10.21
CA ILE A 69 5.65 9.11 10.89
C ILE A 69 5.97 8.55 12.29
N PRO A 70 5.30 9.04 13.35
CA PRO A 70 5.51 8.53 14.71
C PRO A 70 5.03 7.07 14.83
N GLU A 71 5.52 6.34 15.83
CA GLU A 71 5.17 4.92 16.03
C GLU A 71 3.67 4.65 16.14
N ARG A 72 2.86 5.63 16.61
CA ARG A 72 1.40 5.51 16.58
C ARG A 72 0.82 5.32 15.17
N GLY A 73 1.54 5.76 14.13
CA GLY A 73 1.19 5.50 12.73
C GLY A 73 1.26 4.02 12.37
N LYS A 74 2.24 3.29 12.91
CA LYS A 74 2.35 1.84 12.72
C LYS A 74 1.07 1.13 13.18
N GLN A 75 0.55 1.53 14.34
CA GLN A 75 -0.69 0.96 14.87
C GLN A 75 -1.88 1.25 13.95
N LEU A 76 -1.97 2.44 13.36
CA LEU A 76 -3.03 2.76 12.42
C LEU A 76 -2.98 1.90 11.14
N VAL A 77 -1.79 1.56 10.65
CA VAL A 77 -1.63 0.62 9.52
C VAL A 77 -2.17 -0.76 9.89
N LYS A 78 -1.79 -1.27 11.07
CA LYS A 78 -2.29 -2.57 11.57
C LYS A 78 -3.82 -2.56 11.69
N ASP A 79 -4.38 -1.49 12.25
CA ASP A 79 -5.82 -1.36 12.44
C ASP A 79 -6.57 -1.25 11.11
N ALA A 80 -5.97 -0.63 10.08
CA ALA A 80 -6.53 -0.59 8.74
C ALA A 80 -6.64 -2.01 8.14
N ILE A 81 -5.57 -2.82 8.23
CA ILE A 81 -5.57 -4.20 7.72
C ILE A 81 -6.59 -5.05 8.47
N ARG A 82 -6.69 -4.92 9.80
CA ARG A 82 -7.68 -5.64 10.63
C ARG A 82 -9.13 -5.32 10.25
N LYS A 83 -9.39 -4.08 9.85
CA LYS A 83 -10.74 -3.59 9.50
C LYS A 83 -11.07 -3.72 8.02
N SER A 84 -10.13 -4.19 7.21
CA SER A 84 -10.29 -4.37 5.77
C SER A 84 -11.57 -5.12 5.41
N SER A 85 -12.29 -4.62 4.41
CA SER A 85 -13.44 -5.30 3.78
C SER A 85 -13.10 -6.72 3.29
N MET A 86 -11.81 -6.99 3.04
CA MET A 86 -11.30 -8.27 2.55
C MET A 86 -10.82 -9.22 3.65
N GLN A 87 -10.78 -8.79 4.91
CA GLN A 87 -10.27 -9.60 6.03
C GLN A 87 -11.04 -10.92 6.20
N LYS A 88 -12.35 -10.95 5.89
CA LYS A 88 -13.19 -12.17 5.94
C LYS A 88 -12.73 -13.30 5.02
N TYR A 89 -11.93 -13.00 4.00
CA TYR A 89 -11.39 -13.99 3.05
C TYR A 89 -10.00 -14.51 3.44
N ARG A 90 -9.41 -13.99 4.52
CA ARG A 90 -8.03 -14.27 4.94
C ARG A 90 -7.97 -14.86 6.36
N SER A 91 -8.55 -16.05 6.54
CA SER A 91 -8.67 -16.72 7.85
C SER A 91 -7.36 -16.97 8.61
N VAL A 92 -6.22 -17.12 7.92
CA VAL A 92 -4.91 -17.34 8.55
C VAL A 92 -4.08 -16.07 8.68
N VAL A 93 -4.53 -14.94 8.12
CA VAL A 93 -3.89 -13.63 8.34
C VAL A 93 -4.44 -13.04 9.63
N THR A 94 -3.97 -13.63 10.73
CA THR A 94 -4.33 -13.26 12.11
C THR A 94 -3.60 -12.00 12.57
N ASP A 95 -3.92 -11.51 13.77
CA ASP A 95 -3.22 -10.37 14.38
C ASP A 95 -1.71 -10.56 14.43
N VAL A 96 -1.24 -11.78 14.73
CA VAL A 96 0.20 -12.09 14.80
C VAL A 96 0.86 -11.95 13.42
N VAL A 97 0.20 -12.42 12.36
CA VAL A 97 0.71 -12.27 10.98
C VAL A 97 0.73 -10.80 10.56
N ILE A 98 -0.33 -10.07 10.86
CA ILE A 98 -0.42 -8.62 10.59
C ILE A 98 0.70 -7.88 11.33
N ASP A 99 0.93 -8.22 12.59
CA ASP A 99 1.98 -7.62 13.41
C ASP A 99 3.37 -7.86 12.81
N ILE A 100 3.71 -9.09 12.45
CA ILE A 100 5.00 -9.43 11.83
C ILE A 100 5.20 -8.67 10.52
N MET A 101 4.19 -8.72 9.63
CA MET A 101 4.27 -8.08 8.31
C MET A 101 4.46 -6.57 8.45
N VAL A 102 3.60 -5.91 9.24
CA VAL A 102 3.67 -4.45 9.41
C VAL A 102 4.95 -4.06 10.12
N ASP A 103 5.40 -4.80 11.14
CA ASP A 103 6.61 -4.44 11.88
C ASP A 103 7.86 -4.53 11.01
N LYS A 104 7.97 -5.54 10.14
CA LYS A 104 9.11 -5.69 9.22
C LYS A 104 9.13 -4.60 8.16
N VAL A 105 7.99 -4.32 7.54
CA VAL A 105 7.84 -3.24 6.56
C VAL A 105 8.12 -1.87 7.19
N TRP A 106 7.54 -1.62 8.37
CA TRP A 106 7.76 -0.38 9.10
C TRP A 106 9.24 -0.20 9.46
N ALA A 107 9.88 -1.25 9.96
CA ALA A 107 11.31 -1.23 10.26
C ALA A 107 12.15 -0.99 9.01
N ALA A 108 11.78 -1.51 7.84
CA ALA A 108 12.50 -1.21 6.60
C ALA A 108 12.35 0.26 6.19
N PHE A 109 11.17 0.86 6.37
CA PHE A 109 11.00 2.29 6.11
C PHE A 109 11.73 3.19 7.10
N LYS A 110 11.76 2.81 8.38
CA LYS A 110 12.52 3.53 9.41
C LYS A 110 14.03 3.29 9.27
N GLY A 111 14.43 2.09 8.82
CA GLY A 111 15.81 1.63 8.66
C GLY A 111 16.44 2.01 7.32
N ALA A 112 15.65 2.32 6.29
CA ALA A 112 16.11 2.99 5.07
C ALA A 112 16.63 4.41 5.33
N ALA A 113 16.46 4.94 6.55
CA ALA A 113 17.17 6.12 7.04
C ALA A 113 18.61 5.81 7.53
N VAL A 114 18.99 4.53 7.71
CA VAL A 114 20.26 4.08 8.32
C VAL A 114 21.23 3.47 7.27
N ALA A 115 20.72 2.90 6.17
CA ALA A 115 21.54 2.45 5.03
C ALA A 115 21.58 3.54 3.94
N GLN A 116 22.77 3.79 3.38
CA GLN A 116 23.13 4.95 2.55
C GLN A 116 22.48 5.01 1.15
N VAL A 117 21.16 4.91 1.03
CA VAL A 117 20.43 5.64 -0.02
C VAL A 117 19.07 6.01 0.55
N PRO A 118 18.81 7.29 0.88
CA PRO A 118 17.54 7.70 1.45
C PRO A 118 16.55 7.91 0.29
N LEU A 119 16.36 6.87 -0.52
CA LEU A 119 15.59 6.93 -1.76
C LEU A 119 14.12 7.30 -1.48
N LEU A 120 13.61 6.91 -0.30
CA LEU A 120 12.32 7.32 0.23
C LEU A 120 12.29 8.80 0.68
N SER A 121 13.41 9.37 1.12
CA SER A 121 13.50 10.79 1.46
C SER A 121 13.57 11.70 0.23
N LEU A 122 13.83 11.12 -0.95
CA LEU A 122 13.77 11.84 -2.23
C LEU A 122 12.34 11.96 -2.77
N LEU A 123 11.40 11.20 -2.21
CA LEU A 123 10.00 11.22 -2.61
C LEU A 123 9.27 12.28 -1.78
N THR A 124 8.61 13.20 -2.48
CA THR A 124 7.65 14.10 -1.82
C THR A 124 6.49 13.26 -1.26
N GLY A 125 5.78 13.78 -0.24
CA GLY A 125 4.63 13.08 0.33
C GLY A 125 3.62 12.65 -0.74
N ASP A 126 3.37 13.50 -1.73
CA ASP A 126 2.44 13.24 -2.84
C ASP A 126 2.94 12.17 -3.81
N ASP A 127 4.24 12.18 -4.14
CA ASP A 127 4.86 11.16 -4.98
C ASP A 127 4.83 9.78 -4.30
N ALA A 128 5.16 9.73 -3.01
CA ALA A 128 5.09 8.51 -2.22
C ALA A 128 3.66 7.96 -2.12
N ILE A 129 2.69 8.83 -1.82
CA ILE A 129 1.28 8.46 -1.80
C ILE A 129 0.85 7.90 -3.15
N ARG A 130 1.21 8.56 -4.25
CA ARG A 130 0.87 8.10 -5.60
C ARG A 130 1.45 6.72 -5.91
N SER A 131 2.72 6.49 -5.62
CA SER A 131 3.35 5.19 -5.85
C SER A 131 2.70 4.08 -5.02
N LEU A 132 2.39 4.35 -3.75
CA LEU A 132 1.67 3.39 -2.90
C LEU A 132 0.26 3.08 -3.44
N ARG A 133 -0.46 4.09 -3.94
CA ARG A 133 -1.77 3.88 -4.58
C ARG A 133 -1.65 3.01 -5.83
N ILE A 134 -0.66 3.28 -6.68
CA ILE A 134 -0.39 2.48 -7.88
C ILE A 134 -0.10 1.02 -7.49
N LEU A 135 0.77 0.79 -6.50
CA LEU A 135 1.07 -0.54 -6.00
C LEU A 135 -0.15 -1.23 -5.40
N ALA A 136 -0.99 -0.51 -4.65
CA ALA A 136 -2.25 -1.05 -4.12
C ALA A 136 -3.17 -1.56 -5.22
N VAL A 137 -3.29 -0.80 -6.32
CA VAL A 137 -4.12 -1.20 -7.47
C VAL A 137 -3.56 -2.43 -8.16
N PHE A 138 -2.26 -2.43 -8.51
CA PHE A 138 -1.65 -3.53 -9.27
C PHE A 138 -1.43 -4.81 -8.45
N SER A 139 -1.39 -4.72 -7.13
CA SER A 139 -1.29 -5.89 -6.24
C SER A 139 -2.65 -6.42 -5.77
N CYS A 140 -3.74 -5.71 -6.03
CA CYS A 140 -5.08 -6.16 -5.63
C CYS A 140 -5.64 -7.14 -6.68
N PRO A 141 -6.00 -8.39 -6.32
CA PRO A 141 -6.55 -9.36 -7.27
C PRO A 141 -7.92 -8.99 -7.83
N ALA A 142 -8.70 -8.22 -7.08
CA ALA A 142 -10.07 -7.82 -7.41
C ALA A 142 -10.33 -6.42 -6.84
N PRO A 143 -9.71 -5.36 -7.40
CA PRO A 143 -9.85 -3.99 -6.89
C PRO A 143 -11.31 -3.53 -6.86
N GLU A 144 -12.16 -4.09 -7.71
CA GLU A 144 -13.58 -3.80 -7.73
C GLU A 144 -14.36 -4.28 -6.53
N GLY A 145 -13.89 -5.33 -5.86
CA GLY A 145 -14.50 -5.87 -4.65
C GLY A 145 -13.86 -5.35 -3.36
N HIS A 146 -12.82 -4.52 -3.47
CA HIS A 146 -12.01 -4.09 -2.34
C HIS A 146 -12.21 -2.59 -2.07
N ASP A 147 -13.14 -2.28 -1.16
CA ASP A 147 -13.62 -0.91 -0.88
C ASP A 147 -12.48 0.07 -0.59
N GLU A 148 -11.52 -0.32 0.25
CA GLU A 148 -10.39 0.51 0.64
C GLU A 148 -9.46 0.85 -0.54
N VAL A 149 -9.29 -0.06 -1.50
CA VAL A 149 -8.52 0.20 -2.73
C VAL A 149 -9.29 1.15 -3.64
N ARG A 150 -10.62 1.00 -3.76
CA ARG A 150 -11.45 1.91 -4.55
C ARG A 150 -11.37 3.33 -4.02
N GLU A 151 -11.59 3.50 -2.72
CA GLU A 151 -11.70 4.80 -2.06
C GLU A 151 -10.35 5.51 -1.87
N HIS A 152 -9.30 4.77 -1.49
CA HIS A 152 -8.04 5.38 -1.09
C HIS A 152 -6.94 5.30 -2.16
N ALA A 153 -7.12 4.50 -3.22
CA ALA A 153 -6.20 4.44 -4.35
C ALA A 153 -6.83 4.80 -5.69
N LEU A 154 -7.81 4.04 -6.18
CA LEU A 154 -8.35 4.22 -7.52
C LEU A 154 -8.97 5.61 -7.72
N LYS A 155 -9.89 6.05 -6.84
CA LYS A 155 -10.57 7.35 -6.97
C LYS A 155 -9.54 8.51 -6.91
N PRO A 156 -8.63 8.56 -5.92
CA PRO A 156 -7.59 9.58 -5.91
C PRO A 156 -6.61 9.55 -7.09
N LEU A 157 -6.34 8.39 -7.70
CA LEU A 157 -5.54 8.31 -8.92
C LEU A 157 -6.30 8.84 -10.14
N ALA A 158 -7.62 8.62 -10.19
CA ALA A 158 -8.50 9.19 -11.21
C ALA A 158 -8.61 10.72 -11.09
N ASP A 159 -8.49 11.27 -9.88
CA ASP A 159 -8.52 12.71 -9.62
C ASP A 159 -7.13 13.36 -9.60
N ASP A 160 -6.06 12.59 -9.85
CA ASP A 160 -4.69 13.11 -9.76
C ASP A 160 -4.43 14.20 -10.82
N PRO A 161 -3.97 15.40 -10.42
CA PRO A 161 -3.80 16.53 -11.33
C PRO A 161 -2.70 16.33 -12.38
N ARG A 162 -1.79 15.38 -12.20
CA ARG A 162 -0.79 15.00 -13.22
C ARG A 162 -1.39 14.18 -14.36
N GLY A 163 -2.64 13.76 -14.22
CA GLY A 163 -3.34 13.00 -15.24
C GLY A 163 -2.82 11.58 -15.40
N ILE A 164 -2.46 10.92 -14.29
CA ILE A 164 -1.89 9.56 -14.26
C ILE A 164 -2.77 8.54 -15.00
N LEU A 165 -4.09 8.66 -14.88
CA LEU A 165 -5.02 7.85 -15.67
C LEU A 165 -5.36 8.57 -16.98
N ALA A 166 -5.23 7.86 -18.10
CA ALA A 166 -5.72 8.34 -19.39
C ALA A 166 -7.25 8.55 -19.35
N ALA A 167 -7.77 9.49 -20.15
CA ALA A 167 -9.21 9.77 -20.22
C ALA A 167 -10.04 8.50 -20.51
N GLN A 168 -9.57 7.68 -21.45
CA GLN A 168 -10.19 6.39 -21.79
C GLN A 168 -10.27 5.44 -20.58
N THR A 169 -9.22 5.39 -19.75
CA THR A 169 -9.20 4.59 -18.52
C THR A 169 -10.20 5.13 -17.50
N ARG A 170 -10.33 6.45 -17.35
CA ARG A 170 -11.32 7.05 -16.43
C ARG A 170 -12.75 6.75 -16.88
N GLU A 171 -13.05 6.87 -18.17
CA GLU A 171 -14.35 6.50 -18.73
C GLU A 171 -14.68 5.02 -18.51
N LEU A 172 -13.69 4.14 -18.68
CA LEU A 172 -13.84 2.72 -18.40
C LEU A 172 -14.13 2.47 -16.91
N LEU A 173 -13.34 3.08 -16.01
CA LEU A 173 -13.54 2.94 -14.57
C LEU A 173 -14.91 3.47 -14.14
N ALA A 174 -15.38 4.60 -14.67
CA ALA A 174 -16.72 5.12 -14.41
C ALA A 174 -17.82 4.11 -14.81
N LYS A 175 -17.66 3.40 -15.93
CA LYS A 175 -18.61 2.36 -16.36
C LYS A 175 -18.60 1.12 -15.46
N LEU A 176 -17.42 0.73 -14.97
CA LEU A 176 -17.24 -0.44 -14.10
C LEU A 176 -17.69 -0.16 -12.66
N PHE A 177 -17.48 1.07 -12.19
CA PHE A 177 -17.80 1.54 -10.85
C PHE A 177 -19.00 2.48 -10.90
N LYS A 178 -20.21 1.92 -10.81
CA LYS A 178 -21.48 2.68 -10.85
C LYS A 178 -21.55 3.82 -9.82
N GLU A 179 -20.83 3.69 -8.71
CA GLU A 179 -20.69 4.73 -7.68
C GLU A 179 -19.88 5.95 -8.13
N TRP A 180 -18.99 5.82 -9.12
CA TRP A 180 -18.21 6.92 -9.69
C TRP A 180 -18.94 7.70 -10.78
N THR A 181 -20.00 7.13 -11.37
CA THR A 181 -20.86 7.86 -12.32
C THR A 181 -21.77 8.89 -11.67
N VAL A 182 -21.81 8.98 -10.33
CA VAL A 182 -22.75 9.85 -9.61
C VAL A 182 -22.20 11.25 -9.31
N GLU A 183 -20.93 11.55 -9.61
CA GLU A 183 -20.36 12.91 -9.47
C GLU A 183 -20.36 13.70 -10.79
N ALA A 184 -21.43 13.58 -11.58
CA ALA A 184 -21.68 14.42 -12.75
C ALA A 184 -23.06 15.10 -12.71
N VAL A 185 -23.51 15.57 -11.54
CA VAL A 185 -24.68 16.50 -11.46
C VAL A 185 -24.56 17.42 -10.22
N THR A 186 -23.88 18.55 -10.36
CA THR A 186 -24.39 19.96 -10.31
C THR A 186 -23.21 20.92 -10.17
#